data_AF-A0A351G074-F1
#
_entry.id   AF-A0A351G074-F1
#
_cell.length_a   1.000
_cell.length_b   1.000
_cell.length_c   1.000
_cell.angle_alpha   90.00
_cell.angle_beta   90.00
_cell.angle_gamma   90.00
#
_symmetry.space_group_name_H-M   'P 1'
#
loop_
_entity.id
_entity.type
_entity.pdbx_description
1 polymer ?
#
loop_
_entity_poly.entity_id
_entity_poly.type
_entity_poly.pdbx_seq_one_letter_code
_entity_poly.pdbx_strand_id
1 'polypeptide(L)'
;MSRILITSGPTRQYLDPVRYLTNASSGRMGKALAESALAAGHEVVIVSGPVEVQYPAGAEVIPVISTEEMLAACSEAFPNCDGMIGVAAPCDYRPRRVHEQKLSKTGDPLVLHLIETPDVVATLGSRKRA
;
A
#
# COMPACT_ATOMS: atom_id res chain seq x y z
N MET A 1 -20.90 3.58 15.70
CA MET A 1 -19.78 4.29 15.04
C MET A 1 -18.65 3.29 14.92
N SER A 2 -18.02 3.19 13.75
CA SER A 2 -16.96 2.19 13.52
C SER A 2 -15.71 2.88 13.03
N ARG A 3 -14.54 2.28 13.29
CA ARG A 3 -13.25 2.70 12.76
C ARG A 3 -12.83 1.75 11.64
N ILE A 4 -12.65 2.29 10.44
CA ILE A 4 -12.43 1.52 9.20
C ILE A 4 -11.01 1.78 8.70
N LEU A 5 -10.26 0.71 8.46
CA LEU A 5 -8.97 0.75 7.78
C LEU A 5 -9.17 0.65 6.26
N ILE A 6 -8.60 1.56 5.48
CA ILE A 6 -8.64 1.51 4.01
C ILE A 6 -7.20 1.45 3.50
N THR A 7 -6.86 0.45 2.68
CA THR A 7 -5.59 0.48 1.93
C THR A 7 -5.81 1.21 0.61
N SER A 8 -4.89 2.08 0.20
CA SER A 8 -5.02 2.84 -1.05
C SER A 8 -3.68 3.06 -1.75
N GLY A 9 -3.74 3.41 -3.03
CA GLY A 9 -2.57 3.68 -3.86
C GLY A 9 -1.74 2.44 -4.20
N PRO A 10 -0.67 2.62 -4.99
CA PRO A 10 0.23 1.54 -5.36
C PRO A 10 1.41 1.43 -4.39
N THR A 11 2.06 0.29 -4.30
CA THR A 11 3.38 0.20 -3.66
C THR A 11 4.49 0.37 -4.69
N ARG A 12 5.71 0.66 -4.24
CA ARG A 12 6.93 0.76 -5.07
C ARG A 12 7.98 -0.21 -4.54
N GLN A 13 8.40 -1.14 -5.39
CA GLN A 13 9.45 -2.12 -5.09
C GLN A 13 10.72 -1.72 -5.85
N TYR A 14 11.67 -1.13 -5.12
CA TYR A 14 12.85 -0.50 -5.71
C TYR A 14 13.84 -1.52 -6.28
N LEU A 15 14.36 -1.23 -7.47
CA LEU A 15 15.45 -1.97 -8.11
C LEU A 15 16.80 -1.36 -7.70
N ASP A 16 16.84 -0.03 -7.63
CA ASP A 16 17.97 0.82 -7.25
C ASP A 16 17.44 2.15 -6.69
N PRO A 17 18.25 3.15 -6.28
CA PRO A 17 17.74 4.38 -5.68
C PRO A 17 16.86 5.26 -6.59
N VAL A 18 16.73 4.92 -7.89
CA VAL A 18 16.04 5.74 -8.90
C VAL A 18 14.85 5.03 -9.52
N ARG A 19 14.91 3.71 -9.67
CA ARG A 19 13.91 2.89 -10.36
C ARG A 19 13.18 1.96 -9.41
N TYR A 20 11.90 1.76 -9.66
CA TYR A 20 11.04 0.84 -8.92
C TYR A 20 10.01 0.17 -9.83
N LEU A 21 9.53 -1.01 -9.42
CA LEU A 21 8.33 -1.66 -9.94
C LEU A 21 7.12 -1.12 -9.17
N THR A 22 6.03 -0.79 -9.89
CA THR A 22 4.80 -0.29 -9.28
C THR A 22 3.59 -0.63 -10.15
N ASN A 23 2.41 -0.59 -9.53
CA ASN A 23 1.14 -0.70 -10.21
C ASN A 23 0.55 0.69 -10.51
N ALA A 24 -0.27 0.82 -11.55
CA ALA A 24 -0.82 2.11 -12.00
C ALA A 24 -2.07 2.57 -11.21
N SER A 25 -2.06 2.40 -9.88
CA SER A 25 -3.17 2.88 -9.05
C SER A 25 -3.11 4.39 -8.87
N SER A 26 -4.25 5.06 -9.08
CA SER A 26 -4.39 6.51 -8.87
C SER A 26 -4.83 6.88 -7.44
N GLY A 27 -5.20 5.90 -6.60
CA GLY A 27 -5.75 6.15 -5.27
C GLY A 27 -7.17 6.75 -5.22
N ARG A 28 -7.77 7.08 -6.38
CA ARG A 28 -9.10 7.72 -6.46
C ARG A 28 -10.21 6.93 -5.77
N MET A 29 -10.17 5.59 -5.87
CA MET A 29 -11.16 4.74 -5.22
C MET A 29 -11.02 4.77 -3.69
N GLY A 30 -9.79 4.70 -3.17
CA GLY A 30 -9.54 4.82 -1.72
C GLY A 30 -10.01 6.17 -1.17
N LYS A 31 -9.79 7.25 -1.93
CA LYS A 31 -10.33 8.58 -1.60
C LYS A 31 -11.86 8.58 -1.52
N ALA A 32 -12.54 8.10 -2.56
CA ALA A 32 -14.01 8.10 -2.61
C ALA A 32 -14.64 7.27 -1.48
N LEU A 33 -14.02 6.14 -1.13
CA LEU A 33 -14.44 5.31 -0.01
C LEU A 33 -14.24 6.03 1.33
N ALA A 34 -13.11 6.70 1.52
CA ALA A 34 -12.86 7.48 2.73
C ALA A 34 -13.86 8.63 2.91
N GLU A 35 -14.15 9.39 1.84
CA GLU A 35 -15.17 10.45 1.86
C GLU A 35 -16.54 9.90 2.25
N SER A 36 -16.93 8.76 1.65
CA SER A 36 -18.21 8.11 1.93
C SER A 36 -18.32 7.60 3.38
N ALA A 37 -17.25 6.99 3.90
CA ALA A 37 -17.22 6.47 5.26
C ALA A 37 -17.29 7.60 6.31
N LEU A 38 -16.54 8.69 6.10
CA LEU A 38 -16.61 9.87 6.96
C LEU A 38 -18.00 10.52 6.92
N ALA A 39 -18.61 10.63 5.73
CA ALA A 39 -19.95 11.19 5.58
C ALA A 39 -21.03 10.34 6.29
N ALA A 40 -20.82 9.03 6.39
CA ALA A 40 -21.66 8.12 7.18
C ALA A 40 -21.36 8.16 8.70
N GLY A 41 -20.43 9.00 9.15
CA GLY A 41 -20.08 9.18 10.55
C GLY A 41 -19.15 8.10 11.11
N HIS A 42 -18.33 7.46 10.27
CA HIS A 42 -17.28 6.53 10.70
C HIS A 42 -15.94 7.25 10.88
N GLU A 43 -15.04 6.65 11.66
CA GLU A 43 -13.62 7.04 11.69
C GLU A 43 -12.87 6.29 10.59
N VAL A 44 -11.92 6.95 9.94
CA VAL A 44 -11.18 6.37 8.80
C VAL A 44 -9.69 6.48 9.02
N VAL A 45 -9.00 5.35 8.89
CA VAL A 45 -7.54 5.26 8.77
C VAL A 45 -7.20 4.78 7.38
N ILE A 46 -6.30 5.48 6.69
CA ILE A 46 -5.87 5.16 5.33
C ILE A 46 -4.39 4.80 5.36
N VAL A 47 -4.04 3.57 4.97
CA VAL A 47 -2.65 3.22 4.66
C VAL A 47 -2.46 3.39 3.16
N SER A 48 -1.72 4.42 2.76
CA SER A 48 -1.61 4.83 1.37
C SER A 48 -0.21 4.68 0.82
N GLY A 49 -0.12 3.99 -0.30
CA GLY A 49 1.01 4.10 -1.21
C GLY A 49 1.09 5.48 -1.91
N PRO A 50 2.14 5.76 -2.70
CA PRO A 50 2.35 7.07 -3.31
C PRO A 50 1.32 7.41 -4.38
N VAL A 51 0.52 8.46 -4.16
CA VAL A 51 -0.52 8.95 -5.07
C VAL A 51 -0.62 10.48 -4.99
N GLU A 52 -1.20 11.10 -6.03
CA GLU A 52 -1.43 12.55 -6.08
C GLU A 52 -2.77 12.97 -5.46
N VAL A 53 -3.68 12.02 -5.23
CA VAL A 53 -5.00 12.34 -4.67
C VAL A 53 -4.87 12.86 -3.24
N GLN A 54 -5.60 13.94 -2.96
CA GLN A 54 -5.75 14.46 -1.61
C GLN A 54 -6.88 13.71 -0.90
N TYR A 55 -6.55 13.03 0.19
CA TYR A 55 -7.52 12.39 1.08
C TYR A 55 -8.26 13.43 1.92
N PRO A 56 -9.50 13.14 2.37
CA PRO A 56 -10.29 14.05 3.20
C PRO A 56 -9.61 14.32 4.55
N ALA A 57 -9.64 15.57 5.02
CA ALA A 57 -8.97 16.00 6.26
C ALA A 57 -9.44 15.28 7.54
N GLY A 58 -10.62 14.67 7.52
CA GLY A 58 -11.14 13.87 8.64
C GLY A 58 -10.58 12.45 8.72
N ALA A 59 -9.79 12.01 7.73
CA ALA A 59 -9.14 10.70 7.76
C ALA A 59 -7.71 10.81 8.31
N GLU A 60 -7.31 9.84 9.12
CA GLU A 60 -5.91 9.60 9.47
C GLU A 60 -5.21 8.96 8.26
N VAL A 61 -4.08 9.50 7.81
CA VAL A 61 -3.36 8.99 6.63
C VAL A 61 -1.95 8.56 7.02
N ILE A 62 -1.63 7.29 6.78
CA ILE A 62 -0.34 6.66 7.02
C ILE A 62 0.33 6.41 5.66
N PRO A 63 1.35 7.20 5.27
CA PRO A 63 2.05 7.01 4.01
C PRO A 63 3.01 5.82 4.09
N VAL A 64 3.03 5.01 3.05
CA VAL A 64 3.94 3.86 2.89
C VAL A 64 4.50 3.83 1.47
N ILE A 65 5.64 3.18 1.29
CA ILE A 65 6.30 3.02 0.00
C ILE A 65 6.20 1.57 -0.49
N SER A 66 6.63 0.61 0.31
CA SER A 66 6.72 -0.80 -0.07
C SER A 66 5.51 -1.64 0.34
N THR A 67 5.36 -2.84 -0.23
CA THR A 67 4.34 -3.82 0.19
C THR A 67 4.54 -4.24 1.64
N GLU A 68 5.80 -4.38 2.06
CA GLU A 68 6.19 -4.71 3.41
C GLU A 68 5.83 -3.61 4.41
N GLU A 69 6.10 -2.34 4.07
CA GLU A 69 5.67 -1.19 4.88
C GLU A 69 4.15 -1.12 4.97
N MET A 70 3.44 -1.34 3.85
CA MET A 70 1.98 -1.39 3.85
C MET A 70 1.46 -2.47 4.80
N LEU A 71 2.00 -3.69 4.73
CA LEU A 71 1.62 -4.76 5.64
C LEU A 71 1.93 -4.42 7.10
N ALA A 72 3.09 -3.82 7.38
CA ALA A 72 3.48 -3.43 8.73
C ALA A 72 2.53 -2.37 9.31
N ALA A 73 2.28 -1.29 8.55
CA ALA A 73 1.36 -0.22 8.95
C ALA A 73 -0.07 -0.74 9.15
N CYS A 74 -0.57 -1.60 8.24
CA CYS A 74 -1.86 -2.22 8.42
C CYS A 74 -1.88 -3.16 9.64
N SER A 75 -0.81 -3.91 9.90
CA SER A 75 -0.72 -4.81 11.06
C SER A 75 -0.78 -4.06 12.38
N GLU A 76 -0.26 -2.84 12.43
CA GLU A 76 -0.28 -1.97 13.61
C GLU A 76 -1.64 -1.26 13.78
N ALA A 77 -2.24 -0.79 12.69
CA ALA A 77 -3.51 -0.06 12.73
C ALA A 77 -4.74 -0.96 12.90
N PHE A 78 -4.76 -2.12 12.22
CA PHE A 78 -5.93 -3.00 12.12
C PHE A 78 -6.48 -3.49 13.48
N PRO A 79 -5.67 -3.81 14.51
CA PRO A 79 -6.18 -4.22 15.82
C PRO A 79 -7.09 -3.20 16.51
N ASN A 80 -7.03 -1.93 16.11
CA ASN A 80 -7.85 -0.83 16.63
C ASN A 80 -9.00 -0.45 15.69
N CYS A 81 -9.28 -1.26 14.65
CA CYS A 81 -10.33 -1.03 13.66
C CYS A 81 -11.38 -2.15 13.73
N ASP A 82 -12.62 -1.84 13.34
CA ASP A 82 -13.73 -2.81 13.28
C ASP A 82 -13.74 -3.60 11.95
N GLY A 83 -13.06 -3.09 10.94
CA GLY A 83 -12.96 -3.73 9.62
C GLY A 83 -11.95 -3.05 8.72
N MET A 84 -11.66 -3.69 7.58
CA MET A 84 -10.85 -3.09 6.53
C MET A 84 -11.49 -3.19 5.16
N ILE A 85 -11.12 -2.26 4.28
CA ILE A 85 -11.42 -2.28 2.85
C ILE A 85 -10.08 -2.29 2.10
N GLY A 86 -9.76 -3.42 1.46
CA GLY A 86 -8.56 -3.56 0.65
C GLY A 86 -8.77 -3.01 -0.77
N VAL A 87 -8.23 -1.83 -1.09
CA VAL A 87 -8.33 -1.22 -2.43
C VAL A 87 -7.01 -0.63 -2.95
N ALA A 88 -5.92 -0.81 -2.21
CA ALA A 88 -4.58 -0.57 -2.71
C ALA A 88 -4.26 -1.52 -3.89
N ALA A 89 -3.18 -1.19 -4.60
CA ALA A 89 -2.56 -2.08 -5.58
C ALA A 89 -1.12 -2.44 -5.15
N PRO A 90 -0.93 -3.28 -4.11
CA PRO A 90 0.39 -3.76 -3.73
C PRO A 90 1.04 -4.52 -4.88
N CYS A 91 2.36 -4.44 -5.00
CA CYS A 91 3.12 -5.26 -5.94
C CYS A 91 3.16 -6.68 -5.40
N ASP A 92 2.82 -7.67 -6.22
CA ASP A 92 2.91 -9.11 -5.87
C ASP A 92 4.35 -9.63 -5.88
N TYR A 93 5.25 -8.89 -6.53
CA TYR A 93 6.66 -9.24 -6.66
C TYR A 93 7.57 -8.06 -6.35
N ARG A 94 8.77 -8.36 -5.84
CA ARG A 94 9.87 -7.42 -5.66
C ARG A 94 11.18 -7.95 -6.21
N PRO A 95 12.16 -7.08 -6.55
CA PRO A 95 13.49 -7.53 -6.92
C PRO A 95 14.12 -8.38 -5.80
N ARG A 96 14.68 -9.53 -6.17
CA ARG A 96 15.42 -10.40 -5.24
C ARG A 96 16.62 -9.67 -4.62
N ARG A 97 17.20 -8.73 -5.36
CA ARG A 97 18.29 -7.85 -4.92
C ARG A 97 17.97 -6.42 -5.30
N VAL A 98 18.08 -5.52 -4.33
CA VAL A 98 18.07 -4.07 -4.55
C VAL A 98 19.53 -3.61 -4.67
N HIS A 99 19.84 -2.81 -5.68
CA HIS A 99 21.17 -2.26 -5.87
C HIS A 99 21.31 -0.94 -5.12
N GLU A 100 22.44 -0.73 -4.42
CA GLU A 100 22.69 0.52 -3.69
C GLU A 100 23.01 1.70 -4.62
N GLN A 101 23.38 1.41 -5.86
CA GLN A 101 23.71 2.39 -6.88
C GLN A 101 22.84 2.19 -8.11
N LYS A 102 22.60 3.28 -8.85
CA LYS A 102 21.86 3.26 -10.11
C LYS A 102 22.54 2.30 -11.09
N LEU A 103 21.82 1.29 -11.58
CA LEU A 103 22.40 0.36 -12.57
C LEU A 103 22.79 1.13 -13.83
N SER A 104 24.04 0.95 -14.24
CA SER A 104 24.59 1.51 -15.47
C SER A 104 23.98 0.82 -16.69
N LYS A 105 23.89 1.55 -17.81
CA LYS A 105 23.52 0.95 -19.10
C LYS A 105 24.71 0.13 -19.61
N THR A 106 24.46 -1.12 -19.97
CA THR A 106 25.50 -2.02 -20.52
C THR A 106 25.37 -2.24 -22.02
N GLY A 107 24.20 -1.93 -22.60
CA GLY A 107 23.88 -2.25 -24.00
C GLY A 107 23.10 -3.57 -24.16
N ASP A 108 23.08 -4.39 -23.11
CA ASP A 108 22.35 -5.66 -23.06
C ASP A 108 20.98 -5.53 -22.38
N PRO A 109 20.07 -6.50 -22.59
CA PRO A 109 18.83 -6.58 -21.82
C PRO A 109 19.08 -6.67 -20.31
N LEU A 110 18.29 -5.93 -19.53
CA LEU A 110 18.29 -6.03 -18.08
C LEU A 110 17.40 -7.20 -17.64
N VAL A 111 17.99 -8.22 -17.02
CA VAL A 111 17.26 -9.35 -16.42
C VAL A 111 17.05 -9.07 -14.93
N LEU A 112 15.79 -9.16 -14.48
CA LEU A 112 15.42 -9.01 -13.07
C LEU A 112 14.94 -10.35 -12.52
N HIS A 113 15.58 -10.80 -11.45
CA HIS A 113 15.06 -11.92 -10.66
C HIS A 113 14.13 -11.38 -9.60
N LEU A 114 12.87 -11.81 -9.64
CA LEU A 114 11.82 -11.35 -8.74
C LEU A 114 11.48 -12.45 -7.72
N ILE A 115 11.02 -12.03 -6.55
CA ILE A 115 10.47 -12.88 -5.49
C ILE A 115 9.14 -12.30 -5.01
N GLU A 116 8.27 -13.15 -4.49
CA GLU A 116 6.95 -12.74 -4.02
C GLU A 116 7.04 -11.80 -2.82
N THR A 117 6.12 -10.85 -2.76
CA THR A 117 5.85 -10.01 -1.59
C THR A 117 4.78 -10.69 -0.71
N PRO A 118 4.59 -10.26 0.54
CA PRO A 118 3.52 -10.81 1.36
C PRO A 118 2.13 -10.31 0.89
N ASP A 119 1.13 -11.18 0.98
CA ASP A 119 -0.26 -10.80 0.73
C ASP A 119 -0.85 -10.02 1.92
N VAL A 120 -1.08 -8.73 1.71
CA VAL A 120 -1.58 -7.81 2.75
C VAL A 120 -2.98 -8.22 3.25
N VAL A 121 -3.90 -8.53 2.33
CA VAL A 121 -5.31 -8.78 2.68
C VAL A 121 -5.45 -10.15 3.33
N ALA A 122 -4.81 -11.18 2.77
CA ALA A 122 -4.84 -12.52 3.34
C ALA A 122 -4.20 -12.54 4.75
N THR A 123 -3.07 -11.85 4.92
CA THR A 123 -2.40 -11.77 6.22
C THR A 123 -3.30 -11.13 7.28
N LEU A 124 -3.96 -10.01 6.97
CA LEU A 124 -4.86 -9.34 7.92
C LEU A 124 -6.14 -10.14 8.17
N GLY A 125 -6.69 -10.76 7.12
CA GLY A 125 -7.86 -11.63 7.22
C GLY A 125 -7.66 -12.79 8.19
N SER A 126 -6.47 -13.41 8.19
CA SER A 126 -6.11 -14.47 9.14
C SER A 126 -5.98 -14.00 10.60
N ARG A 127 -5.87 -12.68 10.83
CA ARG A 127 -5.77 -12.06 12.16
C ARG A 127 -7.08 -11.45 12.64
N LYS A 128 -8.16 -11.58 11.86
CA LYS A 128 -9.47 -11.06 12.23
C LYS A 128 -9.93 -11.70 13.55
N ARG A 129 -10.29 -10.87 14.53
CA ARG A 129 -10.92 -11.35 15.77
C ARG A 129 -12.28 -11.95 15.44
N ALA A 130 -12.54 -13.13 16.01
CA ALA A 130 -13.84 -13.80 15.90
C ALA A 130 -14.94 -13.00 16.58
#